data_AF-A1VQB0-F1
#
_entry.id   AF-A1VQB0-F1
#
_cell.length_a   1.000
_cell.length_b   1.000
_cell.length_c   1.000
_cell.angle_alpha   90.00
_cell.angle_beta   90.00
_cell.angle_gamma   90.00
#
_symmetry.space_group_name_H-M   'P 1'
#
loop_
_entity.id
_entity.type
_entity.pdbx_description
1 polymer ?
#
loop_
_entity_poly.entity_id
_entity_poly.type
_entity_poly.pdbx_seq_one_letter_code
_entity_poly.pdbx_strand_id
1 'polypeptide(L)'
;MIGTQPVGTINGVVISAVSHEGLSVTVDGKAARLAILTDDGRVIAAGNQVAKEVEAVALNSYRNFLKGQGYLRVHSKRSFNRDLASDADLSL
;
A
#
# COMPACT_ATOMS: atom_id res chain seq x y z
N MET A 1 0.09 -5.25 4.25
CA MET A 1 1.06 -4.21 3.84
C MET A 1 1.44 -3.32 5.02
N ILE A 2 2.03 -3.87 6.08
CA ILE A 2 2.65 -3.05 7.14
C ILE A 2 4.12 -3.45 7.19
N GLY A 3 5.00 -2.45 7.31
CA GLY A 3 6.45 -2.63 7.24
C GLY A 3 6.99 -2.67 5.81
N THR A 4 8.32 -2.54 5.70
CA THR A 4 9.05 -2.63 4.43
C THR A 4 8.84 -4.01 3.82
N GLN A 5 8.30 -4.05 2.60
CA GLN A 5 8.18 -5.29 1.86
C GLN A 5 9.51 -5.61 1.18
N PRO A 6 9.97 -6.88 1.16
CA PRO A 6 11.18 -7.24 0.44
C PRO A 6 11.00 -6.99 -1.07
N VAL A 7 12.00 -6.41 -1.70
CA VAL A 7 12.08 -6.14 -3.15
C VAL A 7 13.38 -6.69 -3.72
N GLY A 8 13.47 -6.81 -5.05
CA GLY A 8 14.70 -7.31 -5.72
C GLY A 8 14.89 -8.82 -5.62
N THR A 9 13.80 -9.58 -5.47
CA THR A 9 13.84 -11.05 -5.36
C THR A 9 13.94 -11.78 -6.70
N ILE A 10 13.75 -11.07 -7.81
CA ILE A 10 13.82 -11.62 -9.17
C ILE A 10 15.15 -11.22 -9.78
N ASN A 11 16.05 -12.18 -9.99
CA ASN A 11 17.39 -11.94 -10.53
C ASN A 11 17.33 -11.23 -11.89
N GLY A 12 18.16 -10.21 -12.07
CA GLY A 12 18.25 -9.42 -13.30
C GLY A 12 17.07 -8.48 -13.55
N VAL A 13 16.00 -8.54 -12.76
CA VAL A 13 14.80 -7.72 -12.96
C VAL A 13 14.76 -6.55 -11.99
N VAL A 14 14.59 -5.35 -12.53
CA VAL A 14 14.33 -4.14 -11.74
C VAL A 14 12.97 -3.58 -12.12
N ILE A 15 12.08 -3.47 -11.14
CA ILE A 15 10.81 -2.75 -11.26
C ILE A 15 10.95 -1.47 -10.45
N SER A 16 10.72 -0.33 -11.08
CA SER A 16 10.76 0.99 -10.44
C SER A 16 9.48 1.76 -10.73
N ALA A 17 9.17 2.72 -9.88
CA ALA A 17 8.09 3.67 -10.13
C ALA A 17 8.51 5.05 -9.65
N VAL A 18 8.24 6.07 -10.47
CA VAL A 18 8.40 7.48 -10.10
C VAL A 18 7.04 8.14 -10.18
N SER A 19 6.62 8.86 -9.14
CA SER A 19 5.25 9.37 -9.00
C SER A 19 4.72 10.20 -10.17
N HIS A 20 5.60 10.76 -11.02
CA HIS A 20 5.22 11.56 -12.19
C HIS A 20 5.62 10.92 -13.54
N GLU A 21 6.38 9.81 -13.55
CA GLU A 21 6.78 9.11 -14.77
C GLU A 21 6.06 7.75 -14.93
N GLY A 22 5.69 7.14 -13.81
CA GLY A 22 4.99 5.87 -13.72
C GLY A 22 5.89 4.67 -13.47
N LEU A 23 5.31 3.47 -13.63
CA LEU A 23 6.00 2.19 -13.45
C LEU A 23 6.85 1.82 -14.68
N SER A 24 8.11 1.42 -14.45
CA SER A 24 9.04 0.95 -15.48
C SER A 24 9.70 -0.37 -15.07
N VAL A 25 10.16 -1.14 -16.06
CA VAL A 25 10.81 -2.44 -15.84
C VAL A 25 12.05 -2.55 -16.72
N THR A 26 13.14 -3.05 -16.14
CA THR A 26 14.31 -3.50 -16.88
C THR A 26 14.67 -4.94 -16.57
N VAL A 27 15.28 -5.62 -17.55
CA VAL A 27 15.88 -6.95 -17.42
C VAL A 27 17.33 -6.83 -17.88
N ASP A 28 18.27 -7.12 -17.00
CA ASP A 28 19.70 -7.00 -17.24
C ASP A 28 20.09 -5.63 -17.81
N GLY A 29 19.48 -4.57 -17.26
CA GLY A 29 19.70 -3.18 -17.66
C GLY A 29 19.00 -2.75 -18.97
N LYS A 30 18.27 -3.64 -19.65
CA LYS A 30 17.53 -3.32 -20.88
C LYS A 30 16.05 -3.13 -20.59
N ALA A 31 15.41 -2.23 -21.33
CA ALA A 31 13.98 -1.97 -21.18
C ALA A 31 13.16 -3.25 -21.42
N ALA A 32 12.21 -3.50 -20.52
CA ALA A 32 11.33 -4.66 -20.54
C ALA A 32 9.87 -4.24 -20.35
N ARG A 33 8.96 -5.22 -20.42
CA ARG A 33 7.51 -4.99 -20.36
C ARG A 33 6.86 -6.02 -19.44
N LEU A 34 5.86 -5.57 -18.68
CA LEU A 34 4.96 -6.46 -17.94
C LEU A 34 4.00 -7.16 -18.89
N ALA A 35 3.55 -8.35 -18.49
CA ALA A 35 2.51 -9.12 -19.17
C ALA A 35 1.56 -9.76 -18.15
N ILE A 36 0.30 -9.89 -18.52
CA ILE A 36 -0.71 -10.67 -17.82
C ILE A 36 -0.86 -11.99 -18.56
N LEU A 37 -0.69 -13.08 -17.84
CA LEU A 37 -0.83 -14.42 -18.36
C LEU A 37 -2.05 -15.08 -17.70
N THR A 38 -2.78 -15.88 -18.45
CA THR A 38 -3.73 -16.84 -17.90
C THR A 38 -2.98 -18.03 -17.29
N ASP A 39 -3.68 -18.84 -16.50
CA ASP A 39 -3.10 -19.97 -15.77
C ASP A 39 -2.42 -21.02 -16.68
N ASP A 40 -2.85 -21.12 -17.94
CA ASP A 40 -2.26 -21.97 -18.99
C ASP A 40 -1.06 -21.34 -19.71
N GLY A 41 -0.63 -20.15 -19.30
CA GLY A 41 0.53 -19.44 -19.83
C GLY A 41 0.26 -18.56 -21.06
N ARG A 42 -0.99 -18.42 -21.51
CA ARG A 42 -1.32 -17.52 -22.62
C ARG A 42 -1.24 -16.05 -22.16
N VAL A 43 -0.50 -15.23 -22.89
CA VAL A 43 -0.45 -13.77 -22.67
C VAL A 43 -1.75 -13.12 -23.17
N ILE A 44 -2.48 -12.45 -22.27
CA ILE A 44 -3.72 -11.73 -22.61
C ILE A 44 -3.53 -10.22 -22.76
N ALA A 45 -2.49 -9.66 -22.13
CA ALA A 45 -2.11 -8.26 -22.29
C ALA A 45 -0.62 -8.09 -21.95
N ALA A 46 0.06 -7.16 -22.63
CA ALA A 46 1.45 -6.81 -22.33
C ALA A 46 1.76 -5.34 -22.62
N GLY A 47 2.87 -4.84 -22.08
CA GLY A 47 3.41 -3.51 -22.35
C GLY A 47 2.87 -2.41 -21.44
N ASN A 48 2.94 -1.17 -21.94
CA ASN A 48 2.68 0.04 -21.14
C ASN A 48 1.27 0.09 -20.54
N GLN A 49 0.28 -0.52 -21.21
CA GLN A 49 -1.07 -0.61 -20.65
C GLN A 49 -1.11 -1.41 -19.35
N VAL A 50 -0.35 -2.51 -19.26
CA VAL A 50 -0.27 -3.35 -18.06
C VAL A 50 0.44 -2.58 -16.95
N ALA A 51 1.52 -1.88 -17.27
CA ALA A 51 2.24 -1.06 -16.29
C ALA A 51 1.34 0.03 -15.68
N LYS A 52 0.58 0.75 -16.51
CA LYS A 52 -0.37 1.77 -16.06
C LYS A 52 -1.48 1.20 -15.18
N GLU A 53 -2.04 0.06 -15.57
CA GLU A 53 -3.12 -0.59 -14.81
C GLU A 53 -2.63 -1.05 -13.43
N VAL A 54 -1.48 -1.74 -13.37
CA VAL A 54 -0.87 -2.20 -12.11
C VAL A 54 -0.56 -1.01 -11.20
N GLU A 55 0.02 0.06 -11.75
CA GLU A 55 0.29 1.29 -11.00
C GLU A 55 -0.99 1.92 -10.45
N ALA A 56 -2.03 2.07 -11.28
CA ALA A 56 -3.30 2.67 -10.87
C ALA A 56 -3.95 1.88 -9.72
N VAL A 57 -3.99 0.56 -9.82
CA VAL A 57 -4.54 -0.33 -8.77
C VAL A 57 -3.73 -0.21 -7.48
N ALA A 58 -2.40 -0.28 -7.56
CA ALA A 58 -1.52 -0.17 -6.39
C ALA A 58 -1.67 1.18 -5.68
N LEU A 59 -1.69 2.29 -6.44
CA LEU A 59 -1.86 3.64 -5.90
C LEU A 59 -3.25 3.83 -5.30
N ASN A 60 -4.31 3.32 -5.92
CA ASN A 60 -5.66 3.43 -5.38
C ASN A 60 -5.83 2.61 -4.09
N SER A 61 -5.23 1.42 -4.01
CA SER A 61 -5.17 0.66 -2.76
C SER A 61 -4.49 1.45 -1.64
N TYR A 62 -3.32 2.04 -1.93
CA TYR A 62 -2.61 2.89 -0.96
C TYR A 62 -3.43 4.12 -0.55
N ARG A 63 -4.07 4.81 -1.50
CA ARG A 63 -4.96 5.95 -1.22
C ARG A 63 -6.14 5.54 -0.35
N ASN A 64 -6.75 4.39 -0.61
CA ASN A 64 -7.87 3.88 0.19
C ASN A 64 -7.43 3.58 1.62
N PHE A 65 -6.22 3.02 1.81
CA PHE A 65 -5.62 2.87 3.13
C PHE A 65 -5.48 4.23 3.83
N LEU A 66 -4.91 5.24 3.17
CA LEU A 66 -4.75 6.60 3.72
C LEU A 66 -6.09 7.28 4.05
N LYS A 67 -7.15 7.02 3.26
CA LYS A 67 -8.51 7.51 3.50
C LYS A 67 -9.25 6.76 4.62
N GLY A 68 -8.64 5.72 5.19
CA GLY A 68 -9.30 4.85 6.17
C GLY A 68 -10.38 3.94 5.58
N GLN A 69 -10.45 3.84 4.25
CA GLN A 69 -11.38 3.00 3.51
C GLN A 69 -10.87 1.54 3.37
N GLY A 70 -9.75 1.20 4.03
CA GLY A 70 -9.12 -0.12 4.03
C GLY A 70 -9.25 -0.90 5.35
N TYR A 71 -10.37 -0.74 6.08
CA TYR A 71 -10.69 -1.40 7.38
C TYR A 71 -10.06 -0.80 8.66
N LEU A 72 -9.96 0.53 8.78
CA LEU A 72 -9.56 1.14 10.06
C LEU A 72 -10.71 1.06 11.10
N ARG A 73 -10.45 0.43 12.25
CA ARG A 73 -11.27 0.58 13.46
C ARG A 73 -10.48 1.39 14.49
N VAL A 74 -10.98 2.57 14.82
CA VAL A 74 -10.36 3.49 15.79
C VAL A 74 -11.07 3.32 17.14
N HIS A 75 -10.29 3.10 18.20
CA HIS A 75 -10.79 2.98 19.57
C HIS A 75 -10.42 4.25 20.36
N SER A 76 -11.35 4.79 21.14
CA SER A 76 -11.01 5.78 22.17
C SER A 76 -10.30 5.09 23.34
N LYS A 77 -9.37 5.79 23.99
CA LYS A 77 -8.87 5.39 25.31
C LYS A 77 -9.79 6.02 26.35
N ARG A 78 -10.25 5.24 27.33
CA ARG A 78 -11.01 5.77 28.46
C ARG A 78 -10.12 6.79 29.19
N SER A 79 -10.45 8.07 29.11
CA SER A 79 -9.91 9.07 30.02
C SER A 79 -10.57 8.83 31.38
N PHE A 80 -9.80 8.31 32.34
CA PHE A 80 -10.24 8.31 33.72
C PHE A 80 -10.05 9.73 34.24
N ASN A 81 -11.14 10.49 34.35
CA ASN A 81 -11.11 11.82 34.93
C ASN A 81 -10.96 11.66 36.45
N ARG A 82 -9.77 11.95 36.98
CA ARG A 82 -9.45 11.79 38.41
C ARG A 82 -10.01 12.94 39.26
N ASP A 83 -10.46 14.02 38.62
CA ASP A 83 -10.75 15.30 39.29
C ASP A 83 -12.23 15.46 39.70
N LEU A 84 -13.05 14.40 39.62
CA LEU A 84 -14.43 14.40 40.14
C LEU A 84 -14.59 13.61 41.45
N ALA A 85 -13.49 13.15 42.05
CA ALA A 85 -13.51 12.37 43.29
C ALA A 85 -13.02 13.15 44.53
N SER A 86 -12.87 14.48 44.47
CA SER A 86 -12.29 15.28 45.58
C SER A 86 -13.27 16.21 46.31
N ASP A 87 -14.47 16.49 45.79
CA ASP A 87 -15.32 17.54 46.37
C ASP A 87 -16.59 17.02 47.07
N ALA A 88 -16.66 15.71 47.30
CA ALA A 88 -17.73 15.12 48.11
C ALA A 88 -17.14 14.06 49.03
N ASP A 89 -16.42 14.49 50.07
CA ASP A 89 -16.45 13.97 51.44
C ASP A 89 -15.25 14.52 52.24
N LEU A 90 -15.48 14.82 53.53
CA LEU A 90 -14.59 15.38 54.57
C LEU A 90 -14.47 16.93 54.61
N SER A 91 -14.86 17.69 55.64
CA SER A 91 -15.66 17.52 56.87
C SER A 91 -15.57 18.86 57.63
N LEU A 92 -16.66 19.20 58.37
CA LEU A 92 -16.83 20.25 59.40
C LEU A 92 -17.21 21.67 58.93
#